data_AF-A0A5A8CZH3-F1
#
_entry.id   AF-A0A5A8CZH3-F1
#
_cell.length_a   1.000
_cell.length_b   1.000
_cell.length_c   1.000
_cell.angle_alpha   90.00
_cell.angle_beta   90.00
_cell.angle_gamma   90.00
#
_symmetry.space_group_name_H-M   'P 1'
#
loop_
_entity.id
_entity.type
_entity.pdbx_description
1 polymer ?
#
loop_
_entity_poly.entity_id
_entity_poly.type
_entity_poly.pdbx_seq_one_letter_code
_entity_poly.pdbx_strand_id
1 'polypeptide(L)'
;MAAAHGSTHGPGAGYLRAALEADAHHGSKLAAVVRRVRTRPAGVKISMRKATKSHTPHGKDFKRSCHLVDVGPLDSVVSIDPDRLVAVCEGRVTIEQLVDAAAKHGLVPAVIPEIHDFTVAGLINGLGIETSSHRYGGFFDTVTAMEVVLASGEVRHVDLASDKDLFDSLFGSYGTLGIVTAATVGLIPGKPLVRTRYLRFDSLHAYCEAMKAVVGGSHLFIEGFVFSLTDAVLMLGDFVDEVDPSEGELWDPTVRGKEWIHQHARTVSSQLKAGAVVRGDSLAGEMAALGACSAGTDFMGTKHYFFRSERSWLWTLEAFVGFKELTDTEWGRTMVEDRAAGDYAKMDAVFGFAGGSANNPSWSSDDLERVFVQQDTIWHVSNLEKGCRWVAEHIGVWPLWHCPCRVERRAGPFTSVPAAKLALNSFLEPPAYVVDMGIYGEATAPDFRVRRDMRKLQALMDAPTTFGNVYLSPEEFESAFDLTVYRRLRRELGAEDAFPSIETKVVVYDASKPELGRIPLWRLEREGLLVPLKRAAAATAVAAVAGIALLVAGSRHDGGVTGVLRDCADGLRAAAGSVWAAVSGVAAEAPGAESPSSS
;
A
#
# COMPACT_ATOMS: atom_id res chain seq x y z
N MET A 1 16.98 -32.02 -1.81
CA MET A 1 17.16 -32.80 -0.58
C MET A 1 16.00 -32.50 0.35
N ALA A 2 15.17 -33.50 0.63
CA ALA A 2 14.07 -33.39 1.59
C ALA A 2 14.65 -33.49 3.02
N ALA A 3 14.55 -32.40 3.79
CA ALA A 3 14.94 -32.37 5.19
C ALA A 3 13.73 -32.69 6.09
N ALA A 4 14.02 -33.44 7.15
CA ALA A 4 13.14 -34.08 8.12
C ALA A 4 11.95 -33.22 8.60
N HIS A 5 10.76 -33.81 8.54
CA HIS A 5 9.53 -33.32 9.16
C HIS A 5 9.55 -33.56 10.69
N GLY A 6 10.09 -32.60 11.44
CA GLY A 6 9.74 -32.37 12.84
C GLY A 6 8.65 -31.31 12.91
N SER A 7 7.56 -31.58 13.65
CA SER A 7 6.33 -30.77 13.86
C SER A 7 6.05 -29.65 12.84
N THR A 8 5.02 -29.86 12.01
CA THR A 8 4.52 -28.95 10.96
C THR A 8 3.94 -27.62 11.45
N HIS A 9 4.22 -27.20 12.67
CA HIS A 9 3.81 -25.92 13.22
C HIS A 9 5.03 -25.27 13.86
N GLY A 10 5.28 -24.02 13.51
CA GLY A 10 6.31 -23.21 14.12
C GLY A 10 6.08 -23.07 15.63
N PRO A 11 7.04 -22.51 16.35
CA PRO A 11 6.95 -22.37 17.80
C PRO A 11 5.65 -21.65 18.23
N GLY A 12 4.91 -22.27 19.15
CA GLY A 12 3.65 -21.74 19.69
C GLY A 12 3.83 -20.80 20.89
N ALA A 13 2.73 -20.53 21.59
CA ALA A 13 2.62 -19.56 22.69
C ALA A 13 3.63 -19.79 23.82
N GLY A 14 3.97 -21.06 24.12
CA GLY A 14 4.97 -21.38 25.15
C GLY A 14 6.38 -20.91 24.80
N TYR A 15 6.77 -20.98 23.52
CA TYR A 15 8.07 -20.49 23.05
C TYR A 15 8.12 -18.96 23.10
N LEU A 16 7.07 -18.30 22.62
CA LEU A 16 6.93 -16.84 22.71
C LEU A 16 7.12 -16.38 24.15
N ARG A 17 6.35 -16.97 25.07
CA ARG A 17 6.40 -16.63 26.50
C ARG A 17 7.80 -16.79 27.08
N ALA A 18 8.47 -17.90 26.81
CA ALA A 18 9.82 -18.15 27.34
C ALA A 18 10.83 -17.11 26.83
N ALA A 19 10.76 -16.71 25.56
CA ALA A 19 11.61 -15.68 24.99
C ALA A 19 11.36 -14.30 25.62
N LEU A 20 10.09 -13.95 25.83
CA LEU A 20 9.69 -12.68 26.48
C LEU A 20 10.08 -12.63 27.96
N GLU A 21 9.98 -13.74 28.69
CA GLU A 21 10.41 -13.83 30.10
C GLU A 21 11.93 -13.76 30.25
N ALA A 22 12.69 -14.18 29.23
CA ALA A 22 14.15 -14.07 29.19
C ALA A 22 14.65 -12.65 28.86
N ASP A 23 13.82 -11.81 28.23
CA ASP A 23 14.17 -10.42 27.95
C ASP A 23 14.13 -9.56 29.21
N ALA A 24 15.23 -8.86 29.49
CA ALA A 24 15.40 -8.10 30.73
C ALA A 24 14.46 -6.88 30.85
N HIS A 25 13.87 -6.40 29.75
CA HIS A 25 13.12 -5.15 29.71
C HIS A 25 11.64 -5.35 29.43
N HIS A 26 11.26 -6.38 28.67
CA HIS A 26 9.90 -6.65 28.23
C HIS A 26 8.90 -6.67 29.40
N GLY A 27 9.19 -7.42 30.47
CA GLY A 27 8.29 -7.51 31.62
C GLY A 27 7.96 -6.16 32.27
N SER A 28 8.92 -5.22 32.29
CA SER A 28 8.69 -3.87 32.84
C SER A 28 7.82 -3.00 31.91
N LYS A 29 8.02 -3.12 30.59
CA LYS A 29 7.22 -2.44 29.55
C LYS A 29 5.78 -2.97 29.57
N LEU A 30 5.60 -4.28 29.60
CA LEU A 30 4.31 -4.96 29.70
C LEU A 30 3.56 -4.57 30.97
N ALA A 31 4.24 -4.55 32.12
CA ALA A 31 3.62 -4.14 33.38
C ALA A 31 3.08 -2.70 33.33
N ALA A 32 3.73 -1.79 32.60
CA ALA A 32 3.23 -0.43 32.40
C ALA A 32 1.93 -0.41 31.57
N VAL A 33 1.85 -1.22 30.51
CA VAL A 33 0.63 -1.39 29.69
C VAL A 33 -0.50 -1.97 30.54
N VAL A 34 -0.25 -3.09 31.24
CA VAL A 34 -1.24 -3.74 32.12
C VAL A 34 -1.75 -2.79 33.19
N ARG A 35 -0.85 -2.07 33.87
CA ARG A 35 -1.23 -1.07 34.87
C ARG A 35 -2.15 -0.03 34.25
N ARG A 36 -1.82 0.48 33.06
CA ARG A 36 -2.61 1.52 32.42
C ARG A 36 -4.01 1.02 32.04
N VAL A 37 -4.11 -0.18 31.49
CA VAL A 37 -5.38 -0.86 31.19
C VAL A 37 -6.24 -1.01 32.46
N ARG A 38 -5.65 -1.47 33.58
CA ARG A 38 -6.38 -1.65 34.85
C ARG A 38 -6.82 -0.35 35.50
N THR A 39 -6.06 0.73 35.31
CA THR A 39 -6.39 2.07 35.86
C THR A 39 -7.35 2.88 34.98
N ARG A 40 -7.94 2.26 33.96
CA ARG A 40 -8.92 2.92 33.09
C ARG A 40 -10.13 3.40 33.90
N PRO A 41 -10.55 4.67 33.75
CA PRO A 41 -11.79 5.15 34.36
C PRO A 41 -13.01 4.37 33.87
N ALA A 42 -13.97 4.11 34.77
CA ALA A 42 -15.22 3.44 34.41
C ALA A 42 -15.96 4.21 33.30
N GLY A 43 -16.53 3.48 32.34
CA GLY A 43 -17.25 4.06 31.19
C GLY A 43 -16.38 4.67 30.09
N VAL A 44 -15.05 4.74 30.27
CA VAL A 44 -14.13 5.30 29.27
C VAL A 44 -13.48 4.16 28.47
N LYS A 45 -13.50 4.25 27.13
CA LYS A 45 -12.88 3.26 26.22
C LYS A 45 -11.35 3.41 26.16
N ILE A 46 -10.64 2.36 25.77
CA ILE A 46 -9.20 2.34 25.53
C ILE A 46 -8.90 2.61 24.06
N SER A 47 -7.88 3.42 23.81
CA SER A 47 -7.17 3.43 22.53
C SER A 47 -5.67 3.47 22.79
N MET A 48 -4.88 3.01 21.82
CA MET A 48 -3.43 2.99 21.91
C MET A 48 -2.86 4.37 21.54
N ARG A 49 -1.88 4.83 22.32
CA ARG A 49 -0.98 5.94 21.99
C ARG A 49 0.33 5.35 21.49
N LYS A 50 0.77 5.81 20.33
CA LYS A 50 2.03 5.44 19.69
C LYS A 50 2.58 6.64 18.92
N ALA A 51 3.90 6.66 18.73
CA ALA A 51 4.58 7.70 17.96
C ALA A 51 4.38 7.52 16.45
N THR A 52 4.41 6.28 15.94
CA THR A 52 4.10 6.05 14.52
C THR A 52 2.62 6.30 14.28
N LYS A 53 2.32 6.90 13.13
CA LYS A 53 0.96 7.25 12.76
C LYS A 53 0.17 5.97 12.43
N SER A 54 -1.15 6.13 12.26
CA SER A 54 -1.95 5.05 11.67
C SER A 54 -1.77 5.15 10.16
N HIS A 55 -1.81 4.02 9.47
CA HIS A 55 -1.74 3.98 8.01
C HIS A 55 -3.07 3.58 7.37
N THR A 56 -4.15 3.75 8.13
CA THR A 56 -5.52 3.54 7.68
C THR A 56 -6.25 4.89 7.51
N PRO A 57 -7.04 5.08 6.43
CA PRO A 57 -7.75 6.33 6.14
C PRO A 57 -8.89 6.65 7.13
N HIS A 58 -9.16 5.74 8.07
CA HIS A 58 -10.19 5.86 9.09
C HIS A 58 -10.16 7.15 9.91
N GLY A 59 -11.35 7.68 10.18
CA GLY A 59 -11.56 8.76 11.13
C GLY A 59 -11.11 8.40 12.55
N LYS A 60 -10.42 9.33 13.22
CA LYS A 60 -9.79 9.08 14.54
C LYS A 60 -10.43 9.86 15.67
N ASP A 61 -11.56 10.52 15.44
CA ASP A 61 -12.20 11.38 16.44
C ASP A 61 -12.64 10.62 17.70
N PHE A 62 -12.98 9.33 17.58
CA PHE A 62 -13.27 8.46 18.73
C PHE A 62 -12.12 8.43 19.76
N LYS A 63 -10.88 8.68 19.35
CA LYS A 63 -9.72 8.69 20.26
C LYS A 63 -9.76 9.85 21.25
N ARG A 64 -10.46 10.95 20.94
CA ARG A 64 -10.53 12.15 21.79
C ARG A 64 -11.19 11.87 23.15
N SER A 65 -12.12 10.92 23.19
CA SER A 65 -12.82 10.48 24.40
C SER A 65 -12.22 9.22 25.03
N CYS A 66 -11.13 8.67 24.49
CA CYS A 66 -10.54 7.43 24.96
C CYS A 66 -9.46 7.65 26.04
N HIS A 67 -9.35 6.69 26.95
CA HIS A 67 -8.20 6.48 27.80
C HIS A 67 -7.03 5.94 26.98
N LEU A 68 -6.00 6.76 26.82
CA LEU A 68 -4.85 6.41 25.99
C LEU A 68 -3.83 5.56 26.77
N VAL A 69 -3.61 4.34 26.29
CA VAL A 69 -2.58 3.41 26.77
C VAL A 69 -1.34 3.59 25.90
N ASP A 70 -0.24 4.02 26.52
CA ASP A 70 1.04 4.14 25.82
C ASP A 70 1.65 2.77 25.61
N VAL A 71 1.84 2.42 24.33
CA VAL A 71 2.50 1.19 23.89
C VAL A 71 3.86 1.49 23.26
N GLY A 72 4.26 2.77 23.19
CA GLY A 72 5.49 3.22 22.54
C GLY A 72 6.74 2.42 22.89
N PRO A 73 7.01 2.09 24.17
CA PRO A 73 8.21 1.36 24.58
C PRO A 73 8.31 -0.10 24.10
N LEU A 74 7.27 -0.69 23.52
CA LEU A 74 7.25 -2.11 23.10
C LEU A 74 7.89 -2.31 21.71
N ASP A 75 9.12 -1.84 21.50
CA ASP A 75 9.79 -1.68 20.20
C ASP A 75 11.01 -2.58 19.97
N SER A 76 11.17 -3.66 20.73
CA SER A 76 12.34 -4.54 20.66
C SER A 76 12.12 -5.81 19.83
N VAL A 77 13.08 -6.12 18.95
CA VAL A 77 13.24 -7.48 18.40
C VAL A 77 13.95 -8.30 19.47
N VAL A 78 13.21 -9.18 20.14
CA VAL A 78 13.66 -9.93 21.32
C VAL A 78 14.61 -11.05 20.94
N SER A 79 14.31 -11.79 19.86
CA SER A 79 15.21 -12.85 19.37
C SER A 79 14.96 -13.17 17.90
N ILE A 80 16.00 -13.68 17.24
CA ILE A 80 15.94 -14.33 15.93
C ILE A 80 16.45 -15.76 16.11
N ASP A 81 15.64 -16.76 15.77
CA ASP A 81 16.01 -18.17 15.76
C ASP A 81 16.14 -18.64 14.30
N PRO A 82 17.37 -18.80 13.79
CA PRO A 82 17.59 -19.18 12.40
C PRO A 82 17.32 -20.66 12.12
N ASP A 83 17.30 -21.53 13.14
CA ASP A 83 17.00 -22.94 12.97
C ASP A 83 15.48 -23.15 12.85
N ARG A 84 14.71 -22.39 13.61
CA ARG A 84 13.23 -22.39 13.56
C ARG A 84 12.65 -21.43 12.53
N LEU A 85 13.48 -20.57 11.95
CA LEU A 85 13.10 -19.51 11.02
C LEU A 85 12.01 -18.59 11.61
N VAL A 86 12.21 -18.10 12.83
CA VAL A 86 11.27 -17.17 13.47
C VAL A 86 11.97 -16.00 14.13
N ALA A 87 11.24 -14.91 14.27
CA ALA A 87 11.56 -13.79 15.13
C ALA A 87 10.55 -13.69 16.27
N VAL A 88 11.02 -13.40 17.49
CA VAL A 88 10.15 -12.89 18.56
C VAL A 88 10.35 -11.38 18.64
N CYS A 89 9.27 -10.63 18.52
CA CYS A 89 9.32 -9.17 18.50
C CYS A 89 8.14 -8.56 19.25
N GLU A 90 8.39 -7.42 19.90
CA GLU A 90 7.36 -6.61 20.52
C GLU A 90 6.52 -5.88 19.46
N GLY A 91 5.28 -5.50 19.81
CA GLY A 91 4.27 -5.05 18.86
C GLY A 91 4.57 -3.73 18.14
N ARG A 92 5.48 -2.89 18.64
CA ARG A 92 5.91 -1.64 18.01
C ARG A 92 7.11 -1.78 17.09
N VAL A 93 7.75 -2.94 17.06
CA VAL A 93 8.82 -3.20 16.09
C VAL A 93 8.29 -2.89 14.70
N THR A 94 8.99 -2.02 13.98
CA THR A 94 8.66 -1.71 12.60
C THR A 94 9.13 -2.84 11.69
N ILE A 95 8.52 -2.96 10.52
CA ILE A 95 8.92 -3.98 9.56
C ILE A 95 10.37 -3.75 9.09
N GLU A 96 10.82 -2.50 8.97
CA GLU A 96 12.23 -2.20 8.70
C GLU A 96 13.16 -2.73 9.80
N GLN A 97 12.85 -2.48 11.07
CA GLN A 97 13.64 -2.99 12.19
C GLN A 97 13.70 -4.52 12.18
N LEU A 98 12.59 -5.17 11.84
CA LEU A 98 12.53 -6.63 11.72
C LEU A 98 13.37 -7.15 10.55
N VAL A 99 13.30 -6.51 9.38
CA VAL A 99 14.13 -6.82 8.20
C VAL A 99 15.61 -6.68 8.56
N ASP A 100 16.01 -5.57 9.17
CA ASP A 100 17.41 -5.30 9.53
C ASP A 100 17.94 -6.27 10.59
N ALA A 101 17.09 -6.72 11.52
CA ALA A 101 17.45 -7.74 12.50
C ALA A 101 17.59 -9.13 11.85
N ALA A 102 16.63 -9.54 11.02
CA ALA A 102 16.65 -10.84 10.36
C ALA A 102 17.80 -10.98 9.35
N ALA A 103 18.14 -9.90 8.63
CA ALA A 103 19.20 -9.89 7.62
C ALA A 103 20.58 -10.29 8.19
N LYS A 104 20.84 -9.99 9.47
CA LYS A 104 22.08 -10.40 10.17
C LYS A 104 22.25 -11.92 10.27
N HIS A 105 21.17 -12.66 10.07
CA HIS A 105 21.13 -14.13 10.09
C HIS A 105 20.91 -14.73 8.70
N GLY A 106 20.98 -13.93 7.62
CA GLY A 106 20.67 -14.39 6.26
C GLY A 106 19.18 -14.66 6.03
N LEU A 107 18.31 -14.06 6.84
CA LEU A 107 16.87 -14.25 6.80
C LEU A 107 16.13 -12.95 6.49
N VAL A 108 14.87 -13.07 6.10
CA VAL A 108 13.91 -11.96 5.95
C VAL A 108 12.53 -12.40 6.45
N PRO A 109 11.64 -11.49 6.87
CA PRO A 109 10.24 -11.84 7.10
C PRO A 109 9.60 -12.46 5.86
N ALA A 110 8.72 -13.44 6.03
CA ALA A 110 8.12 -14.14 4.91
C ALA A 110 7.21 -13.24 4.04
N VAL A 111 6.56 -12.25 4.67
CA VAL A 111 5.73 -11.22 4.04
C VAL A 111 6.16 -9.87 4.58
N ILE A 112 6.44 -8.89 3.71
CA ILE A 112 6.99 -7.58 4.07
C ILE A 112 6.20 -6.50 3.35
N PRO A 113 5.17 -5.91 3.97
CA PRO A 113 4.47 -4.77 3.40
C PRO A 113 5.41 -3.55 3.27
N GLU A 114 5.25 -2.77 2.20
CA GLU A 114 6.32 -1.92 1.62
C GLU A 114 6.61 -0.59 2.32
N ILE A 115 5.98 -0.32 3.46
CA ILE A 115 6.20 0.93 4.21
C ILE A 115 7.03 0.62 5.46
N HIS A 116 8.20 1.24 5.57
CA HIS A 116 9.21 0.99 6.60
C HIS A 116 8.67 1.02 8.04
N ASP A 117 7.74 1.93 8.35
CA ASP A 117 7.24 2.20 9.70
C ASP A 117 5.94 1.47 10.08
N PHE A 118 5.44 0.57 9.22
CA PHE A 118 4.43 -0.40 9.61
C PHE A 118 4.93 -1.23 10.78
N THR A 119 4.10 -1.42 11.80
CA THR A 119 4.49 -2.17 13.01
C THR A 119 3.89 -3.55 13.03
N VAL A 120 4.57 -4.51 13.67
CA VAL A 120 4.12 -5.91 13.80
C VAL A 120 2.68 -6.00 14.31
N ALA A 121 2.34 -5.32 15.41
CA ALA A 121 0.97 -5.32 15.92
C ALA A 121 -0.01 -4.59 14.99
N GLY A 122 0.46 -3.64 14.18
CA GLY A 122 -0.35 -2.94 13.20
C GLY A 122 -0.76 -3.86 12.05
N LEU A 123 0.19 -4.60 11.49
CA LEU A 123 -0.02 -5.59 10.43
C LEU A 123 -0.87 -6.77 10.90
N ILE A 124 -0.71 -7.19 12.15
CA ILE A 124 -1.60 -8.18 12.78
C ILE A 124 -3.03 -7.64 12.88
N ASN A 125 -3.21 -6.43 13.41
CA ASN A 125 -4.56 -5.91 13.68
C ASN A 125 -5.30 -5.38 12.45
N GLY A 126 -4.58 -5.05 11.37
CA GLY A 126 -5.13 -4.52 10.13
C GLY A 126 -5.07 -5.56 9.01
N LEU A 127 -4.42 -5.18 7.92
CA LEU A 127 -4.11 -6.02 6.76
C LEU A 127 -2.60 -5.91 6.47
N GLY A 128 -2.03 -6.89 5.78
CA GLY A 128 -0.64 -6.87 5.34
C GLY A 128 -0.43 -7.89 4.24
N ILE A 129 -0.78 -7.52 3.01
CA ILE A 129 -0.53 -8.31 1.80
C ILE A 129 0.65 -7.67 1.08
N GLU A 130 1.53 -8.50 0.52
CA GLU A 130 2.60 -8.01 -0.36
C GLU A 130 3.04 -9.09 -1.38
N THR A 131 3.99 -8.79 -2.26
CA THR A 131 4.39 -9.60 -3.42
C THR A 131 4.62 -11.09 -3.17
N SER A 132 5.02 -11.49 -1.96
CA SER A 132 5.21 -12.88 -1.55
C SER A 132 3.94 -13.55 -0.99
N SER A 133 2.84 -12.82 -0.84
CA SER A 133 1.58 -13.28 -0.24
C SER A 133 0.87 -14.35 -1.05
N HIS A 134 1.06 -14.40 -2.37
CA HIS A 134 0.60 -15.54 -3.17
C HIS A 134 1.25 -16.87 -2.70
N ARG A 135 2.41 -16.80 -2.05
CA ARG A 135 3.11 -17.96 -1.50
C ARG A 135 2.92 -18.13 0.00
N TYR A 136 2.75 -17.06 0.77
CA TYR A 136 2.72 -17.15 2.24
C TYR A 136 1.42 -16.71 2.90
N GLY A 137 0.44 -16.21 2.15
CA GLY A 137 -0.74 -15.55 2.72
C GLY A 137 -0.43 -14.11 3.12
N GLY A 138 -1.27 -13.51 3.95
CA GLY A 138 -0.99 -12.21 4.56
C GLY A 138 0.09 -12.30 5.65
N PHE A 139 0.55 -11.15 6.14
CA PHE A 139 1.51 -11.06 7.24
C PHE A 139 1.05 -11.86 8.47
N PHE A 140 -0.23 -11.80 8.80
CA PHE A 140 -0.82 -12.56 9.90
C PHE A 140 -0.68 -14.07 9.72
N ASP A 141 -0.76 -14.60 8.50
CA ASP A 141 -0.56 -16.02 8.22
C ASP A 141 0.87 -16.50 8.48
N THR A 142 1.81 -15.57 8.69
CA THR A 142 3.18 -15.88 9.10
C THR A 142 3.38 -15.85 10.61
N VAL A 143 2.39 -15.38 11.37
CA VAL A 143 2.44 -15.29 12.83
C VAL A 143 2.04 -16.63 13.45
N THR A 144 2.83 -17.13 14.40
CA THR A 144 2.57 -18.43 15.04
C THR A 144 2.07 -18.32 16.48
N ALA A 145 2.31 -17.18 17.14
CA ALA A 145 1.87 -16.89 18.49
C ALA A 145 1.82 -15.39 18.76
N MET A 146 0.94 -14.96 19.67
CA MET A 146 0.79 -13.57 20.09
C MET A 146 0.68 -13.44 21.61
N GLU A 147 1.22 -12.35 22.14
CA GLU A 147 0.93 -11.87 23.50
C GLU A 147 -0.09 -10.73 23.41
N VAL A 148 -1.17 -10.83 24.19
CA VAL A 148 -2.27 -9.86 24.21
C VAL A 148 -2.65 -9.46 25.63
N VAL A 149 -2.79 -8.16 25.87
CA VAL A 149 -3.37 -7.61 27.09
C VAL A 149 -4.86 -7.37 26.87
N LEU A 150 -5.68 -8.08 27.65
CA LEU A 150 -7.15 -8.03 27.58
C LEU A 150 -7.73 -6.84 28.33
N ALA A 151 -9.05 -6.63 28.20
CA ALA A 151 -9.80 -5.57 28.88
C ALA A 151 -9.62 -5.54 30.41
N SER A 152 -9.44 -6.71 31.02
CA SER A 152 -9.20 -6.92 32.45
C SER A 152 -7.78 -6.57 32.89
N GLY A 153 -6.86 -6.38 31.94
CA GLY A 153 -5.42 -6.36 32.20
C GLY A 153 -4.83 -7.74 32.49
N GLU A 154 -5.54 -8.82 32.15
CA GLU A 154 -4.97 -10.16 32.02
C GLU A 154 -4.05 -10.19 30.78
N VAL A 155 -2.90 -10.84 30.90
CA VAL A 155 -1.98 -11.10 29.78
C VAL A 155 -2.21 -12.53 29.32
N ARG A 156 -2.51 -12.72 28.04
CA ARG A 156 -2.60 -14.04 27.42
C ARG A 156 -1.54 -14.21 26.36
N HIS A 157 -1.01 -15.43 26.28
CA HIS A 157 -0.20 -15.90 25.17
C HIS A 157 -1.05 -16.88 24.39
N VAL A 158 -1.34 -16.57 23.13
CA VAL A 158 -2.29 -17.31 22.31
C VAL A 158 -1.63 -17.79 21.03
N ASP A 159 -1.93 -19.03 20.66
CA ASP A 159 -1.72 -19.63 19.37
C ASP A 159 -2.99 -20.41 18.96
N LEU A 160 -2.93 -21.06 17.80
CA LEU A 160 -4.03 -21.85 17.26
C LEU A 160 -4.38 -23.08 18.10
N ALA A 161 -3.45 -23.59 18.91
CA ALA A 161 -3.69 -24.75 19.77
C ALA A 161 -4.23 -24.34 21.15
N SER A 162 -3.82 -23.19 21.67
CA SER A 162 -4.18 -22.72 23.02
C SER A 162 -5.53 -22.00 23.05
N ASP A 163 -5.78 -21.11 22.08
CA ASP A 163 -7.00 -20.29 22.00
C ASP A 163 -7.21 -19.81 20.56
N LYS A 164 -7.66 -20.73 19.71
CA LYS A 164 -7.86 -20.51 18.29
C LYS A 164 -8.80 -19.34 17.99
N ASP A 165 -9.90 -19.23 18.73
CA ASP A 165 -10.93 -18.23 18.46
C ASP A 165 -10.39 -16.82 18.74
N LEU A 166 -9.66 -16.62 19.85
CA LEU A 166 -9.02 -15.33 20.12
C LEU A 166 -7.87 -15.06 19.15
N PHE A 167 -7.02 -16.06 18.85
CA PHE A 167 -5.91 -15.92 17.92
C PHE A 167 -6.41 -15.41 16.55
N ASP A 168 -7.37 -16.11 15.93
CA ASP A 168 -7.90 -15.73 14.61
C ASP A 168 -8.65 -14.38 14.65
N SER A 169 -9.38 -14.10 15.74
CA SER A 169 -10.19 -12.87 15.81
C SER A 169 -9.38 -11.61 16.10
N LEU A 170 -8.11 -11.71 16.47
CA LEU A 170 -7.22 -10.55 16.62
C LEU A 170 -6.88 -9.93 15.27
N PHE A 171 -6.82 -10.74 14.21
CA PHE A 171 -6.62 -10.28 12.84
C PHE A 171 -7.78 -9.39 12.38
N GLY A 172 -7.46 -8.26 11.74
CA GLY A 172 -8.47 -7.31 11.26
C GLY A 172 -9.34 -6.70 12.38
N SER A 173 -8.98 -6.88 13.65
CA SER A 173 -9.73 -6.33 14.79
C SER A 173 -9.40 -4.88 15.09
N TYR A 174 -8.32 -4.33 14.53
CA TYR A 174 -7.83 -2.97 14.79
C TYR A 174 -7.61 -2.70 16.28
N GLY A 175 -7.26 -3.71 17.07
CA GLY A 175 -7.07 -3.62 18.52
C GLY A 175 -8.37 -3.33 19.27
N THR A 176 -9.46 -3.98 18.87
CA THR A 176 -10.77 -3.86 19.52
C THR A 176 -11.08 -5.01 20.48
N LEU A 177 -10.31 -6.11 20.44
CA LEU A 177 -10.41 -7.22 21.42
C LEU A 177 -9.37 -7.13 22.54
N GLY A 178 -8.22 -6.51 22.27
CA GLY A 178 -7.11 -6.40 23.19
C GLY A 178 -5.94 -5.64 22.58
N ILE A 179 -4.87 -5.48 23.36
CA ILE A 179 -3.62 -4.84 22.91
C ILE A 179 -2.61 -5.94 22.64
N VAL A 180 -2.27 -6.18 21.37
CA VAL A 180 -1.17 -7.09 20.99
C VAL A 180 0.16 -6.44 21.35
N THR A 181 0.90 -7.06 22.28
CA THR A 181 2.13 -6.52 22.86
C THR A 181 3.39 -7.18 22.31
N ALA A 182 3.29 -8.43 21.83
CA ALA A 182 4.37 -9.13 21.15
C ALA A 182 3.83 -10.25 20.24
N ALA A 183 4.66 -10.73 19.32
CA ALA A 183 4.33 -11.84 18.45
C ALA A 183 5.56 -12.66 18.05
N THR A 184 5.33 -13.90 17.66
CA THR A 184 6.31 -14.72 16.92
C THR A 184 5.99 -14.65 15.44
N VAL A 185 6.93 -14.15 14.63
CA VAL A 185 6.78 -13.90 13.19
C VAL A 185 7.66 -14.85 12.39
N GLY A 186 7.11 -15.44 11.33
CA GLY A 186 7.81 -16.34 10.44
C GLY A 186 8.81 -15.64 9.52
N LEU A 187 9.98 -16.26 9.37
CA LEU A 187 11.06 -15.82 8.51
C LEU A 187 11.30 -16.83 7.39
N ILE A 188 12.01 -16.41 6.34
CA ILE A 188 12.50 -17.27 5.26
C ILE A 188 13.96 -16.93 4.96
N PRO A 189 14.72 -17.87 4.38
CA PRO A 189 16.04 -17.56 3.83
C PRO A 189 15.96 -16.42 2.81
N GLY A 190 16.79 -15.40 3.00
CA GLY A 190 16.96 -14.29 2.07
C GLY A 190 18.24 -14.44 1.26
N LYS A 191 18.32 -13.69 0.15
CA LYS A 191 19.58 -13.46 -0.57
C LYS A 191 19.86 -11.96 -0.70
N PRO A 192 21.07 -11.54 -1.09
CA PRO A 192 21.42 -10.12 -1.18
C PRO A 192 20.61 -9.35 -2.24
N LEU A 193 20.14 -10.04 -3.28
CA LEU A 193 19.47 -9.43 -4.43
C LEU A 193 18.12 -10.09 -4.74
N VAL A 194 17.22 -9.31 -5.33
CA VAL A 194 16.03 -9.78 -6.02
C VAL A 194 16.21 -9.49 -7.51
N ARG A 195 16.14 -10.54 -8.33
CA ARG A 195 16.01 -10.42 -9.78
C ARG A 195 14.55 -10.26 -10.13
N THR A 196 14.20 -9.20 -10.85
CA THR A 196 12.82 -8.84 -11.22
C THR A 196 12.70 -8.75 -12.73
N ARG A 197 11.73 -9.47 -13.31
CA ARG A 197 11.41 -9.46 -14.74
C ARG A 197 10.09 -8.73 -14.98
N TYR A 198 10.01 -7.94 -16.05
CA TYR A 198 8.82 -7.15 -16.39
C TYR A 198 8.16 -7.64 -17.67
N LEU A 199 6.89 -8.02 -17.58
CA LEU A 199 6.10 -8.50 -18.71
C LEU A 199 5.04 -7.46 -19.06
N ARG A 200 5.08 -6.93 -20.28
CA ARG A 200 4.11 -5.95 -20.76
C ARG A 200 2.98 -6.59 -21.55
N PHE A 201 1.78 -6.10 -21.31
CA PHE A 201 0.55 -6.53 -21.97
C PHE A 201 -0.15 -5.31 -22.58
N ASP A 202 -0.62 -5.47 -23.81
CA ASP A 202 -1.47 -4.49 -24.51
C ASP A 202 -2.97 -4.75 -24.33
N SER A 203 -3.31 -5.74 -23.50
CA SER A 203 -4.67 -6.20 -23.23
C SER A 203 -4.80 -6.54 -21.75
N LEU A 204 -5.77 -5.91 -21.08
CA LEU A 204 -6.16 -6.26 -19.71
C LEU A 204 -6.51 -7.75 -19.59
N HIS A 205 -7.20 -8.31 -20.58
CA HIS A 205 -7.58 -9.71 -20.57
C HIS A 205 -6.34 -10.62 -20.54
N ALA A 206 -5.36 -10.35 -21.42
CA ALA A 206 -4.13 -11.13 -21.47
C ALA A 206 -3.33 -11.03 -20.17
N TYR A 207 -3.27 -9.84 -19.57
CA TYR A 207 -2.66 -9.60 -18.27
C TYR A 207 -3.35 -10.41 -17.16
N CYS A 208 -4.68 -10.39 -17.09
CA CYS A 208 -5.43 -11.11 -16.04
C CYS A 208 -5.28 -12.63 -16.16
N GLU A 209 -5.28 -13.18 -17.38
CA GLU A 209 -5.01 -14.60 -17.58
C GLU A 209 -3.56 -14.97 -17.26
N ALA A 210 -2.59 -14.10 -17.57
CA ALA A 210 -1.20 -14.28 -17.15
C ALA A 210 -1.05 -14.26 -15.62
N MET A 211 -1.68 -13.31 -14.93
CA MET A 211 -1.74 -13.27 -13.46
C MET A 211 -2.27 -14.61 -12.92
N LYS A 212 -3.42 -15.07 -13.41
CA LYS A 212 -4.02 -16.35 -13.03
C LYS A 212 -3.09 -17.55 -13.26
N ALA A 213 -2.30 -17.53 -14.31
CA ALA A 213 -1.32 -18.57 -14.60
C ALA A 213 -0.12 -18.56 -13.66
N VAL A 214 0.38 -17.38 -13.26
CA VAL A 214 1.62 -17.27 -12.46
C VAL A 214 1.40 -17.36 -10.96
N VAL A 215 0.21 -17.06 -10.43
CA VAL A 215 -0.03 -17.00 -8.97
C VAL A 215 0.25 -18.32 -8.23
N GLY A 216 0.09 -19.47 -8.91
CA GLY A 216 0.45 -20.79 -8.37
C GLY A 216 1.84 -21.28 -8.76
N GLY A 217 2.65 -20.42 -9.40
CA GLY A 217 3.93 -20.75 -10.01
C GLY A 217 5.13 -20.76 -9.06
N SER A 218 6.32 -20.80 -9.64
CA SER A 218 7.58 -20.95 -8.90
C SER A 218 8.23 -19.65 -8.43
N HIS A 219 7.80 -18.50 -8.97
CA HIS A 219 8.34 -17.20 -8.58
C HIS A 219 8.07 -16.91 -7.10
N LEU A 220 8.98 -16.20 -6.44
CA LEU A 220 8.84 -15.85 -5.03
C LEU A 220 8.03 -14.57 -4.82
N PHE A 221 8.13 -13.62 -5.75
CA PHE A 221 7.47 -12.32 -5.70
C PHE A 221 6.66 -12.10 -6.97
N ILE A 222 5.41 -11.65 -6.83
CA ILE A 222 4.52 -11.34 -7.94
C ILE A 222 3.76 -10.06 -7.61
N GLU A 223 3.73 -9.11 -8.53
CA GLU A 223 2.87 -7.92 -8.48
C GLU A 223 2.55 -7.46 -9.90
N GLY A 224 1.62 -6.53 -10.05
CA GLY A 224 1.49 -5.82 -11.31
C GLY A 224 0.90 -4.43 -11.20
N PHE A 225 1.08 -3.68 -12.28
CA PHE A 225 0.54 -2.35 -12.45
C PHE A 225 -0.31 -2.31 -13.72
N VAL A 226 -1.55 -1.83 -13.60
CA VAL A 226 -2.43 -1.59 -14.75
C VAL A 226 -2.56 -0.09 -14.94
N PHE A 227 -2.10 0.43 -16.08
CA PHE A 227 -2.10 1.86 -16.41
C PHE A 227 -3.31 2.25 -17.27
N SER A 228 -3.86 1.28 -18.02
CA SER A 228 -5.11 1.41 -18.75
C SER A 228 -5.63 0.02 -19.12
N LEU A 229 -6.79 -0.06 -19.78
CA LEU A 229 -7.33 -1.33 -20.30
C LEU A 229 -6.43 -2.00 -21.36
N THR A 230 -5.43 -1.27 -21.88
CA THR A 230 -4.52 -1.73 -22.94
C THR A 230 -3.04 -1.49 -22.58
N ASP A 231 -2.72 -1.28 -21.31
CA ASP A 231 -1.35 -1.04 -20.87
C ASP A 231 -1.18 -1.56 -19.44
N ALA A 232 -0.57 -2.73 -19.31
CA ALA A 232 -0.36 -3.40 -18.04
C ALA A 232 1.04 -4.02 -17.97
N VAL A 233 1.59 -4.10 -16.76
CA VAL A 233 2.88 -4.72 -16.47
C VAL A 233 2.72 -5.73 -15.33
N LEU A 234 3.19 -6.95 -15.54
CA LEU A 234 3.33 -7.99 -14.52
C LEU A 234 4.81 -8.12 -14.15
N MET A 235 5.11 -8.12 -12.86
CA MET A 235 6.45 -8.25 -12.33
C MET A 235 6.62 -9.60 -11.65
N LEU A 236 7.71 -10.29 -11.98
CA LEU A 236 8.05 -11.60 -11.43
C LEU A 236 9.44 -11.53 -10.81
N GLY A 237 9.54 -11.81 -9.51
CA GLY A 237 10.76 -11.65 -8.73
C GLY A 237 11.25 -12.94 -8.07
N ASP A 238 12.56 -13.11 -7.99
CA ASP A 238 13.22 -14.21 -7.29
C ASP A 238 14.51 -13.77 -6.61
N PHE A 239 14.84 -14.39 -5.48
CA PHE A 239 16.12 -14.18 -4.80
C PHE A 239 17.30 -14.72 -5.61
N VAL A 240 18.37 -13.93 -5.71
CA VAL A 240 19.64 -14.30 -6.34
C VAL A 240 20.84 -13.79 -5.54
N ASP A 241 21.99 -14.44 -5.70
CA ASP A 241 23.21 -14.09 -4.95
C ASP A 241 23.99 -12.95 -5.62
N GLU A 242 24.00 -12.94 -6.95
CA GLU A 242 24.82 -12.05 -7.77
C GLU A 242 24.01 -11.51 -8.95
N VAL A 243 24.44 -10.38 -9.49
CA VAL A 243 23.93 -9.83 -10.75
C VAL A 243 24.43 -10.70 -11.89
N ASP A 244 23.54 -11.11 -12.79
CA ASP A 244 23.93 -11.68 -14.09
C ASP A 244 23.89 -10.56 -15.15
N PRO A 245 25.04 -10.02 -15.59
CA PRO A 245 25.09 -8.93 -16.55
C PRO A 245 24.56 -9.32 -17.94
N SER A 246 24.35 -10.62 -18.21
CA SER A 246 23.73 -11.09 -19.45
C SER A 246 22.20 -11.03 -19.42
N GLU A 247 21.58 -11.01 -18.23
CA GLU A 247 20.13 -10.90 -18.07
C GLU A 247 19.68 -9.44 -17.88
N GLY A 248 20.45 -8.62 -17.16
CA GLY A 248 20.05 -7.27 -16.78
C GLY A 248 21.09 -6.49 -15.99
N GLU A 249 20.70 -5.33 -15.46
CA GLU A 249 21.57 -4.43 -14.70
C GLU A 249 21.12 -4.27 -13.25
N LEU A 250 22.02 -3.77 -12.41
CA LEU A 250 21.68 -3.37 -11.04
C LEU A 250 20.87 -2.07 -11.09
N TRP A 251 19.62 -2.14 -10.65
CA TRP A 251 18.76 -0.97 -10.48
C TRP A 251 18.48 -0.74 -8.99
N ASP A 252 18.65 0.51 -8.59
CA ASP A 252 18.45 0.93 -7.20
C ASP A 252 17.24 1.87 -7.13
N PRO A 253 16.07 1.39 -6.65
CA PRO A 253 14.88 2.21 -6.53
C PRO A 253 15.07 3.35 -5.53
N THR A 254 16.06 3.29 -4.62
CA THR A 254 16.22 4.26 -3.54
C THR A 254 16.88 5.57 -4.00
N VAL A 255 17.54 5.57 -5.15
CA VAL A 255 18.32 6.71 -5.65
C VAL A 255 17.43 7.88 -6.03
N ARG A 256 17.62 9.02 -5.36
CA ARG A 256 16.89 10.30 -5.58
C ARG A 256 16.78 10.67 -7.06
N GLY A 257 15.61 11.15 -7.48
CA GLY A 257 15.34 11.58 -8.86
C GLY A 257 15.14 10.45 -9.88
N LYS A 258 15.54 9.21 -9.59
CA LYS A 258 15.20 8.07 -10.45
C LYS A 258 13.70 7.85 -10.52
N GLU A 259 13.27 7.22 -11.62
CA GLU A 259 11.88 6.80 -11.81
C GLU A 259 11.38 6.04 -10.58
N TRP A 260 10.15 6.33 -10.19
CA TRP A 260 9.46 5.54 -9.18
C TRP A 260 9.09 4.16 -9.75
N ILE A 261 8.90 3.15 -8.90
CA ILE A 261 8.78 1.76 -9.37
C ILE A 261 7.68 1.55 -10.43
N HIS A 262 6.52 2.19 -10.30
CA HIS A 262 5.43 2.09 -11.29
C HIS A 262 5.81 2.75 -12.63
N GLN A 263 6.49 3.90 -12.59
CA GLN A 263 7.02 4.55 -13.79
C GLN A 263 8.10 3.69 -14.43
N HIS A 264 9.03 3.18 -13.62
CA HIS A 264 10.13 2.36 -14.08
C HIS A 264 9.65 1.06 -14.73
N ALA A 265 8.73 0.34 -14.07
CA ALA A 265 8.12 -0.87 -14.60
C ALA A 265 7.46 -0.62 -15.98
N ARG A 266 6.83 0.54 -16.18
CA ARG A 266 6.26 0.94 -17.47
C ARG A 266 7.35 1.32 -18.50
N THR A 267 8.39 2.04 -18.09
CA THR A 267 9.48 2.48 -18.97
C THR A 267 10.33 1.31 -19.43
N VAL A 268 10.85 0.49 -18.52
CA VAL A 268 11.72 -0.65 -18.83
C VAL A 268 11.00 -1.66 -19.73
N SER A 269 9.69 -1.84 -19.51
CA SER A 269 8.87 -2.71 -20.32
C SER A 269 8.43 -2.07 -21.66
N SER A 270 8.57 -0.75 -21.84
CA SER A 270 8.35 -0.06 -23.12
C SER A 270 9.56 -0.11 -24.07
N GLN A 271 10.76 -0.28 -23.52
CA GLN A 271 12.01 -0.40 -24.27
C GLN A 271 12.17 -1.80 -24.91
N LEU A 272 11.21 -2.70 -24.65
CA LEU A 272 11.16 -4.03 -25.22
C LEU A 272 10.86 -3.97 -26.73
N LYS A 273 11.51 -4.83 -27.51
CA LYS A 273 11.21 -4.97 -28.95
C LYS A 273 9.73 -5.33 -29.13
N ALA A 274 9.09 -4.84 -30.19
CA ALA A 274 7.64 -5.00 -30.44
C ALA A 274 7.11 -6.46 -30.47
N GLY A 275 7.99 -7.47 -30.53
CA GLY A 275 7.64 -8.90 -30.43
C GLY A 275 7.72 -9.49 -29.01
N ALA A 276 8.02 -8.68 -27.98
CA ALA A 276 8.08 -9.08 -26.58
C ALA A 276 6.83 -8.65 -25.77
N VAL A 277 5.89 -7.94 -26.40
CA VAL A 277 4.57 -7.61 -25.84
C VAL A 277 3.64 -8.79 -26.09
N VAL A 278 3.04 -9.32 -25.03
CA VAL A 278 2.07 -10.42 -25.12
C VAL A 278 0.75 -9.87 -25.64
N ARG A 279 0.24 -10.42 -26.76
CA ARG A 279 -0.96 -9.93 -27.44
C ARG A 279 -2.19 -10.76 -27.06
N GLY A 280 -3.37 -10.13 -27.11
CA GLY A 280 -4.65 -10.69 -26.66
C GLY A 280 -5.11 -12.01 -27.31
N ASP A 281 -4.53 -12.46 -28.42
CA ASP A 281 -5.07 -13.55 -29.24
C ASP A 281 -4.38 -14.93 -29.07
N SER A 282 -3.34 -15.09 -28.22
CA SER A 282 -2.54 -16.33 -28.19
C SER A 282 -2.03 -16.86 -26.84
N LEU A 283 -2.87 -16.86 -25.79
CA LEU A 283 -2.46 -17.34 -24.47
C LEU A 283 -1.99 -18.81 -24.40
N ALA A 284 -2.57 -19.71 -25.22
CA ALA A 284 -2.27 -21.15 -25.15
C ALA A 284 -0.88 -21.53 -25.70
N GLY A 285 -0.29 -20.72 -26.58
CA GLY A 285 1.07 -20.90 -27.10
C GLY A 285 2.12 -20.10 -26.32
N GLU A 286 1.72 -18.97 -25.73
CA GLU A 286 2.62 -17.98 -25.10
C GLU A 286 2.98 -18.31 -23.64
N MET A 287 2.25 -19.20 -22.96
CA MET A 287 2.64 -19.63 -21.60
C MET A 287 3.98 -20.38 -21.54
N ALA A 288 4.37 -21.08 -22.62
CA ALA A 288 5.71 -21.66 -22.77
C ALA A 288 6.77 -20.59 -23.10
N ALA A 289 6.35 -19.43 -23.63
CA ALA A 289 7.19 -18.30 -24.00
C ALA A 289 7.32 -17.23 -22.90
N LEU A 290 6.48 -17.24 -21.86
CA LEU A 290 6.67 -16.43 -20.63
C LEU A 290 8.02 -16.74 -19.95
N GLY A 291 8.54 -17.96 -20.12
CA GLY A 291 9.90 -18.33 -19.72
C GLY A 291 11.01 -17.92 -20.70
N ALA A 292 10.67 -17.49 -21.92
CA ALA A 292 11.59 -17.15 -23.00
C ALA A 292 11.62 -15.65 -23.37
N CYS A 293 10.64 -14.86 -22.90
CA CYS A 293 10.62 -13.41 -23.11
C CYS A 293 11.56 -12.75 -22.09
N SER A 294 12.81 -12.54 -22.49
CA SER A 294 13.91 -11.95 -21.70
C SER A 294 13.76 -10.43 -21.49
N ALA A 295 12.55 -9.96 -21.27
CA ALA A 295 12.20 -8.57 -21.49
C ALA A 295 12.37 -7.76 -20.20
N GLY A 296 13.43 -6.94 -20.12
CA GLY A 296 13.70 -6.02 -19.01
C GLY A 296 13.90 -6.77 -17.69
N THR A 297 15.15 -7.02 -17.31
CA THR A 297 15.44 -7.61 -16.00
C THR A 297 16.23 -6.61 -15.19
N ASP A 298 15.79 -6.40 -13.96
CA ASP A 298 16.58 -5.66 -12.97
C ASP A 298 17.05 -6.61 -11.89
N PHE A 299 18.20 -6.27 -11.33
CA PHE A 299 18.64 -6.78 -10.04
C PHE A 299 18.53 -5.64 -9.04
N MET A 300 17.87 -5.87 -7.91
CA MET A 300 17.71 -4.88 -6.85
C MET A 300 18.29 -5.43 -5.55
N GLY A 301 18.91 -4.59 -4.73
CA GLY A 301 19.24 -4.97 -3.35
C GLY A 301 17.98 -5.44 -2.63
N THR A 302 18.01 -6.56 -1.90
CA THR A 302 16.81 -7.15 -1.31
C THR A 302 16.04 -6.18 -0.40
N LYS A 303 16.73 -5.40 0.45
CA LYS A 303 16.08 -4.34 1.24
C LYS A 303 15.46 -3.27 0.34
N HIS A 304 16.14 -2.89 -0.75
CA HIS A 304 15.64 -1.86 -1.67
C HIS A 304 14.40 -2.35 -2.43
N TYR A 305 14.35 -3.63 -2.80
CA TYR A 305 13.16 -4.25 -3.40
C TYR A 305 11.96 -4.14 -2.46
N PHE A 306 12.11 -4.50 -1.18
CA PHE A 306 10.99 -4.48 -0.22
C PHE A 306 10.38 -3.09 0.01
N PHE A 307 11.15 -2.03 -0.16
CA PHE A 307 10.69 -0.65 0.10
C PHE A 307 10.66 0.20 -1.18
N ARG A 308 10.59 -0.44 -2.36
CA ARG A 308 10.68 0.21 -3.68
C ARG A 308 9.56 1.22 -3.96
N SER A 309 8.40 1.04 -3.34
CA SER A 309 7.23 1.91 -3.54
C SER A 309 7.14 3.07 -2.56
N GLU A 310 7.99 3.11 -1.51
CA GLU A 310 7.87 4.11 -0.45
C GLU A 310 8.21 5.53 -0.95
N ARG A 311 9.17 5.66 -1.86
CA ARG A 311 9.56 6.96 -2.44
C ARG A 311 8.43 7.70 -3.14
N SER A 312 7.50 6.99 -3.73
CA SER A 312 6.33 7.56 -4.42
C SER A 312 5.05 7.42 -3.60
N TRP A 313 5.12 6.70 -2.47
CA TRP A 313 3.97 6.23 -1.70
C TRP A 313 2.91 5.62 -2.60
N LEU A 314 3.26 4.56 -3.35
CA LEU A 314 2.36 3.97 -4.35
C LEU A 314 1.77 5.07 -5.25
N TRP A 315 2.64 5.84 -5.92
CA TRP A 315 2.34 6.97 -6.83
C TRP A 315 1.44 8.09 -6.28
N THR A 316 1.03 8.05 -5.01
CA THR A 316 0.18 9.09 -4.43
C THR A 316 0.87 10.46 -4.48
N LEU A 317 2.20 10.52 -4.33
CA LEU A 317 2.96 11.76 -4.49
C LEU A 317 2.81 12.37 -5.89
N GLU A 318 2.71 11.55 -6.93
CA GLU A 318 2.48 12.00 -8.31
C GLU A 318 1.15 12.74 -8.44
N ALA A 319 0.10 12.12 -7.90
CA ALA A 319 -1.23 12.69 -7.92
C ALA A 319 -1.23 14.06 -7.23
N PHE A 320 -0.57 14.22 -6.07
CA PHE A 320 -0.56 15.48 -5.32
C PHE A 320 0.19 16.62 -6.00
N VAL A 321 1.15 16.33 -6.87
CA VAL A 321 1.84 17.36 -7.66
C VAL A 321 0.92 17.90 -8.76
N GLY A 322 0.00 17.06 -9.27
CA GLY A 322 -0.99 17.45 -10.27
C GLY A 322 -0.38 17.92 -11.60
N PHE A 323 0.86 17.53 -11.89
CA PHE A 323 1.58 17.82 -13.12
C PHE A 323 2.53 16.66 -13.44
N LYS A 324 1.98 15.64 -14.10
CA LYS A 324 2.68 14.40 -14.42
C LYS A 324 3.96 14.64 -15.23
N GLU A 325 3.93 15.65 -16.10
CA GLU A 325 5.06 16.03 -16.94
C GLU A 325 6.28 16.49 -16.12
N LEU A 326 6.07 16.98 -14.89
CA LEU A 326 7.15 17.32 -13.97
C LEU A 326 7.78 16.05 -13.40
N THR A 327 6.97 15.14 -12.87
CA THR A 327 7.41 13.87 -12.26
C THR A 327 7.87 12.83 -13.29
N ASP A 328 7.64 13.05 -14.58
CA ASP A 328 8.26 12.30 -15.67
C ASP A 328 9.75 12.66 -15.84
N THR A 329 10.21 13.79 -15.30
CA THR A 329 11.63 14.22 -15.33
C THR A 329 12.37 13.88 -14.04
N GLU A 330 13.67 13.59 -14.15
CA GLU A 330 14.56 13.36 -12.99
C GLU A 330 14.64 14.60 -12.08
N TRP A 331 14.77 15.79 -12.67
CA TRP A 331 14.80 17.04 -11.94
C TRP A 331 13.50 17.27 -11.16
N GLY A 332 12.34 17.04 -11.79
CA GLY A 332 11.04 17.20 -11.13
C GLY A 332 10.85 16.23 -9.98
N ARG A 333 11.20 14.93 -10.15
CA ARG A 333 11.19 13.96 -9.04
C ARG A 333 12.12 14.36 -7.92
N THR A 334 13.34 14.78 -8.23
CA THR A 334 14.30 15.26 -7.21
C THR A 334 13.72 16.40 -6.39
N MET A 335 13.12 17.39 -7.06
CA MET A 335 12.49 18.53 -6.40
C MET A 335 11.28 18.11 -5.54
N VAL A 336 10.44 17.21 -6.06
CA VAL A 336 9.30 16.67 -5.31
C VAL A 336 9.78 15.92 -4.08
N GLU A 337 10.80 15.08 -4.21
CA GLU A 337 11.39 14.32 -3.09
C GLU A 337 12.07 15.23 -2.06
N ASP A 338 12.77 16.29 -2.48
CA ASP A 338 13.42 17.27 -1.59
C ASP A 338 12.39 18.04 -0.76
N ARG A 339 11.31 18.45 -1.41
CA ARG A 339 10.25 19.25 -0.78
C ARG A 339 9.30 18.37 0.03
N ALA A 340 9.00 17.17 -0.47
CA ALA A 340 8.25 16.16 0.25
C ALA A 340 9.01 15.75 1.51
N ALA A 341 10.33 15.56 1.50
CA ALA A 341 11.09 15.22 2.71
C ALA A 341 10.95 16.26 3.85
N GLY A 342 10.74 17.54 3.53
CA GLY A 342 10.54 18.61 4.52
C GLY A 342 9.07 18.84 4.94
N ASP A 343 8.11 18.57 4.07
CA ASP A 343 6.66 18.77 4.29
C ASP A 343 5.86 17.45 4.35
N TYR A 344 6.55 16.31 4.43
CA TYR A 344 6.01 14.95 4.50
C TYR A 344 4.95 14.84 5.58
N ALA A 345 5.27 15.36 6.76
CA ALA A 345 4.37 15.36 7.90
C ALA A 345 3.10 16.18 7.67
N LYS A 346 3.13 17.19 6.78
CA LYS A 346 1.96 18.00 6.38
C LYS A 346 1.13 17.28 5.31
N MET A 347 1.76 16.73 4.27
CA MET A 347 1.04 15.96 3.24
C MET A 347 0.37 14.72 3.83
N ASP A 348 1.09 13.96 4.65
CA ASP A 348 0.53 12.84 5.40
C ASP A 348 -0.59 13.28 6.36
N ALA A 349 -0.44 14.43 7.02
CA ALA A 349 -1.47 14.96 7.92
C ALA A 349 -2.76 15.39 7.22
N VAL A 350 -2.72 15.71 5.93
CA VAL A 350 -3.90 16.15 5.16
C VAL A 350 -4.48 14.99 4.35
N PHE A 351 -3.66 14.16 3.69
CA PHE A 351 -4.13 13.14 2.74
C PHE A 351 -3.53 11.75 2.94
N GLY A 352 -2.52 11.61 3.78
CA GLY A 352 -1.80 10.34 3.88
C GLY A 352 -2.71 9.18 4.26
N PHE A 353 -2.17 7.97 4.10
CA PHE A 353 -2.64 6.74 4.75
C PHE A 353 -3.04 6.98 6.22
N ALA A 354 -2.54 8.04 6.87
CA ALA A 354 -2.99 8.53 8.16
C ALA A 354 -4.31 9.32 8.26
N GLY A 355 -5.25 9.22 7.31
CA GLY A 355 -6.65 9.64 7.50
C GLY A 355 -6.79 11.07 8.03
N GLY A 356 -6.44 12.03 7.19
CA GLY A 356 -6.15 13.43 7.51
C GLY A 356 -7.29 14.32 8.03
N SER A 357 -8.27 13.81 8.77
CA SER A 357 -9.18 14.70 9.53
C SER A 357 -8.53 15.29 10.79
N ALA A 358 -7.41 14.72 11.25
CA ALA A 358 -6.83 15.07 12.55
C ALA A 358 -6.33 16.52 12.65
N ASN A 359 -5.90 17.13 11.52
CA ASN A 359 -5.27 18.44 11.50
C ASN A 359 -6.07 19.54 10.76
N ASN A 360 -7.18 19.19 10.10
CA ASN A 360 -8.08 20.19 9.51
C ASN A 360 -9.55 19.89 9.88
N PRO A 361 -10.13 20.59 10.88
CA PRO A 361 -11.51 20.37 11.33
C PRO A 361 -12.56 20.74 10.28
N SER A 362 -12.17 21.38 9.17
CA SER A 362 -13.08 21.79 8.09
C SER A 362 -13.35 20.68 7.06
N TRP A 363 -12.61 19.57 7.09
CA TRP A 363 -12.71 18.48 6.10
C TRP A 363 -12.98 17.15 6.79
N SER A 364 -14.02 16.45 6.32
CA SER A 364 -14.32 15.08 6.77
C SER A 364 -13.47 14.05 6.03
N SER A 365 -13.39 12.82 6.55
CA SER A 365 -12.77 11.70 5.82
C SER A 365 -13.41 11.49 4.43
N ASP A 366 -14.70 11.74 4.30
CA ASP A 366 -15.41 11.67 3.04
C ASP A 366 -14.96 12.76 2.05
N ASP A 367 -14.64 13.96 2.54
CA ASP A 367 -14.13 15.03 1.67
C ASP A 367 -12.74 14.71 1.13
N LEU A 368 -11.93 13.96 1.89
CA LEU A 368 -10.64 13.47 1.43
C LEU A 368 -10.80 12.41 0.33
N GLU A 369 -11.70 11.43 0.48
CA GLU A 369 -11.94 10.42 -0.56
C GLU A 369 -12.64 10.97 -1.82
N ARG A 370 -13.34 12.12 -1.71
CA ARG A 370 -13.86 12.85 -2.87
C ARG A 370 -12.77 13.49 -3.72
N VAL A 371 -11.61 13.73 -3.12
CA VAL A 371 -10.42 14.24 -3.82
C VAL A 371 -9.60 13.07 -4.32
N PHE A 372 -9.27 12.15 -3.42
CA PHE A 372 -8.28 11.12 -3.63
C PHE A 372 -8.84 9.79 -3.13
N VAL A 373 -9.17 8.90 -4.06
CA VAL A 373 -9.62 7.55 -3.72
C VAL A 373 -8.44 6.79 -3.14
N GLN A 374 -8.65 6.16 -2.00
CA GLN A 374 -7.68 5.31 -1.34
C GLN A 374 -8.40 4.06 -0.83
N GLN A 375 -8.43 3.02 -1.66
CA GLN A 375 -9.15 1.80 -1.36
C GLN A 375 -8.37 0.58 -1.83
N ASP A 376 -8.37 -0.44 -0.98
CA ASP A 376 -7.93 -1.78 -1.32
C ASP A 376 -9.16 -2.62 -1.56
N THR A 377 -9.12 -3.48 -2.57
CA THR A 377 -10.25 -4.34 -2.91
C THR A 377 -9.77 -5.73 -3.24
N ILE A 378 -10.44 -6.74 -2.72
CA ILE A 378 -10.04 -8.11 -2.97
C ILE A 378 -10.91 -8.73 -4.05
N TRP A 379 -10.26 -9.23 -5.09
CA TRP A 379 -10.90 -9.97 -6.18
C TRP A 379 -10.34 -11.37 -6.26
N HIS A 380 -11.21 -12.37 -6.42
CA HIS A 380 -10.77 -13.67 -6.87
C HIS A 380 -10.04 -13.49 -8.22
N VAL A 381 -8.93 -14.20 -8.43
CA VAL A 381 -8.07 -13.96 -9.60
C VAL A 381 -8.83 -14.10 -10.93
N SER A 382 -9.88 -14.93 -10.99
CA SER A 382 -10.73 -15.08 -12.18
C SER A 382 -11.74 -13.95 -12.38
N ASN A 383 -11.97 -13.10 -11.39
CA ASN A 383 -12.87 -11.95 -11.43
C ASN A 383 -12.12 -10.61 -11.51
N LEU A 384 -10.78 -10.62 -11.48
CA LEU A 384 -9.95 -9.41 -11.46
C LEU A 384 -10.27 -8.46 -12.62
N GLU A 385 -10.43 -8.99 -13.83
CA GLU A 385 -10.75 -8.19 -15.03
C GLU A 385 -12.05 -7.39 -14.86
N LYS A 386 -13.08 -8.00 -14.23
CA LYS A 386 -14.36 -7.33 -13.95
C LYS A 386 -14.14 -6.13 -13.02
N GLY A 387 -13.32 -6.30 -11.97
CA GLY A 387 -12.96 -5.23 -11.04
C GLY A 387 -12.29 -4.06 -11.75
N CYS A 388 -11.23 -4.32 -12.52
CA CYS A 388 -10.50 -3.28 -13.24
C CYS A 388 -11.39 -2.50 -14.23
N ARG A 389 -12.26 -3.20 -14.97
CA ARG A 389 -13.20 -2.57 -15.91
C ARG A 389 -14.21 -1.68 -15.18
N TRP A 390 -14.72 -2.14 -14.04
CA TRP A 390 -15.66 -1.36 -13.24
C TRP A 390 -15.01 -0.08 -12.72
N VAL A 391 -13.78 -0.16 -12.20
CA VAL A 391 -13.01 1.00 -11.73
C VAL A 391 -12.76 1.99 -12.89
N ALA A 392 -12.36 1.49 -14.06
CA ALA A 392 -12.13 2.31 -15.24
C ALA A 392 -13.38 3.11 -15.66
N GLU A 393 -14.56 2.48 -15.62
CA GLU A 393 -15.83 3.09 -16.03
C GLU A 393 -16.39 4.07 -14.97
N HIS A 394 -16.31 3.71 -13.69
CA HIS A 394 -17.06 4.42 -12.64
C HIS A 394 -16.21 5.38 -11.78
N ILE A 395 -14.90 5.15 -11.72
CA ILE A 395 -13.98 5.94 -10.87
C ILE A 395 -12.93 6.65 -11.74
N GLY A 396 -12.34 5.94 -12.70
CA GLY A 396 -11.32 6.48 -13.60
C GLY A 396 -9.98 6.77 -12.92
N VAL A 397 -9.55 5.91 -11.99
CA VAL A 397 -8.24 6.03 -11.31
C VAL A 397 -7.21 5.13 -12.01
N TRP A 398 -6.00 5.67 -12.20
CA TRP A 398 -4.84 4.95 -12.72
C TRP A 398 -3.54 5.45 -12.07
N PRO A 399 -2.50 4.59 -11.95
CA PRO A 399 -2.55 3.15 -12.18
C PRO A 399 -3.30 2.38 -11.07
N LEU A 400 -3.60 1.10 -11.32
CA LEU A 400 -4.07 0.15 -10.33
C LEU A 400 -2.92 -0.75 -9.90
N TRP A 401 -2.74 -0.93 -8.58
CA TRP A 401 -1.82 -1.90 -8.02
C TRP A 401 -2.47 -3.26 -7.95
N HIS A 402 -1.75 -4.34 -8.28
CA HIS A 402 -2.24 -5.71 -8.09
C HIS A 402 -1.23 -6.56 -7.34
N CYS A 403 -1.67 -7.12 -6.21
CA CYS A 403 -0.85 -7.97 -5.38
C CYS A 403 -1.57 -9.30 -5.08
N PRO A 404 -1.16 -10.42 -5.70
CA PRO A 404 -1.81 -11.70 -5.47
C PRO A 404 -1.54 -12.24 -4.06
N CYS A 405 -2.58 -12.78 -3.44
CA CYS A 405 -2.55 -13.41 -2.14
C CYS A 405 -3.24 -14.78 -2.21
N ARG A 406 -2.69 -15.77 -1.51
CA ARG A 406 -3.27 -17.10 -1.46
C ARG A 406 -4.12 -17.26 -0.21
N VAL A 407 -5.34 -17.75 -0.41
CA VAL A 407 -6.32 -18.05 0.62
C VAL A 407 -6.53 -19.57 0.64
N GLU A 408 -5.63 -20.28 1.33
CA GLU A 408 -5.60 -21.76 1.41
C GLU A 408 -5.27 -22.28 2.81
N ARG A 409 -5.82 -23.44 3.18
CA ARG A 409 -5.36 -24.17 4.37
C ARG A 409 -4.02 -24.81 4.02
N ARG A 410 -2.94 -24.33 4.63
CA ARG A 410 -1.59 -24.80 4.29
C ARG A 410 -1.06 -25.83 5.30
N ALA A 411 -0.20 -26.73 4.82
CA ALA A 411 0.77 -27.48 5.63
C ALA A 411 2.18 -26.85 5.47
N GLY A 412 2.88 -26.59 6.58
CA GLY A 412 4.20 -25.95 6.60
C GLY A 412 4.49 -25.26 7.94
N PRO A 413 5.73 -24.83 8.22
CA PRO A 413 6.15 -24.34 9.54
C PRO A 413 5.40 -23.07 10.00
N PHE A 414 4.65 -22.40 9.13
CA PHE A 414 3.91 -21.18 9.48
C PHE A 414 2.39 -21.33 9.44
N THR A 415 1.81 -22.54 9.39
CA THR A 415 0.35 -22.64 9.19
C THR A 415 -0.37 -23.75 9.97
N SER A 416 -1.37 -23.32 10.75
CA SER A 416 -2.63 -24.03 11.05
C SER A 416 -3.83 -23.07 11.14
N VAL A 417 -3.82 -21.95 10.42
CA VAL A 417 -4.95 -21.00 10.36
C VAL A 417 -6.03 -21.55 9.43
N PRO A 418 -7.33 -21.48 9.76
CA PRO A 418 -8.38 -21.78 8.79
C PRO A 418 -8.31 -20.77 7.66
N ALA A 419 -8.16 -21.26 6.43
CA ALA A 419 -8.48 -20.44 5.27
C ALA A 419 -9.98 -20.15 5.25
N ALA A 420 -10.25 -18.92 5.64
CA ALA A 420 -11.31 -18.02 5.22
C ALA A 420 -10.91 -16.70 5.90
N LYS A 421 -11.31 -15.55 5.31
CA LYS A 421 -11.48 -14.26 6.00
C LYS A 421 -10.35 -13.23 5.76
N LEU A 422 -10.39 -12.54 4.61
CA LEU A 422 -9.46 -11.43 4.28
C LEU A 422 -9.71 -10.13 5.07
N ALA A 423 -10.73 -10.14 5.92
CA ALA A 423 -10.83 -9.50 7.23
C ALA A 423 -12.06 -10.12 7.93
N LEU A 424 -12.33 -9.72 9.19
CA LEU A 424 -13.22 -10.23 10.25
C LEU A 424 -14.59 -10.89 9.93
N ASN A 425 -14.92 -11.27 8.69
CA ASN A 425 -14.81 -12.67 8.32
C ASN A 425 -15.52 -13.02 7.00
N SER A 426 -14.83 -12.82 5.86
CA SER A 426 -15.36 -13.08 4.50
C SER A 426 -15.65 -14.57 4.18
N PHE A 427 -16.63 -14.79 3.29
CA PHE A 427 -17.15 -16.10 2.85
C PHE A 427 -16.31 -16.81 1.75
N LEU A 428 -15.04 -16.48 1.60
CA LEU A 428 -14.22 -17.08 0.52
C LEU A 428 -13.94 -18.57 0.80
N GLU A 429 -14.40 -19.44 -0.11
CA GLU A 429 -14.11 -20.88 -0.07
C GLU A 429 -12.70 -21.19 -0.63
N PRO A 430 -11.82 -21.88 0.11
CA PRO A 430 -10.51 -22.33 -0.37
C PRO A 430 -10.58 -23.55 -1.32
N PRO A 431 -9.56 -23.79 -2.18
CA PRO A 431 -8.43 -22.92 -2.46
C PRO A 431 -8.82 -21.75 -3.35
N ALA A 432 -8.44 -20.54 -2.97
CA ALA A 432 -8.65 -19.33 -3.75
C ALA A 432 -7.36 -18.51 -3.83
N TYR A 433 -6.94 -18.16 -5.04
CA TYR A 433 -6.03 -17.04 -5.23
C TYR A 433 -6.87 -15.80 -5.41
N VAL A 434 -6.57 -14.80 -4.60
CA VAL A 434 -7.16 -13.48 -4.71
C VAL A 434 -6.07 -12.50 -5.14
N VAL A 435 -6.49 -11.33 -5.58
CA VAL A 435 -5.62 -10.20 -5.88
C VAL A 435 -6.15 -9.01 -5.10
N ASP A 436 -5.28 -8.46 -4.26
CA ASP A 436 -5.49 -7.14 -3.69
C ASP A 436 -5.27 -6.11 -4.80
N MET A 437 -6.33 -5.37 -5.12
CA MET A 437 -6.31 -4.29 -6.08
C MET A 437 -6.36 -2.95 -5.35
N GLY A 438 -5.19 -2.30 -5.29
CA GLY A 438 -5.01 -0.97 -4.73
C GLY A 438 -5.44 0.13 -5.71
N ILE A 439 -6.38 0.96 -5.28
CA ILE A 439 -6.94 2.08 -6.02
C ILE A 439 -6.53 3.37 -5.30
N TYR A 440 -5.48 4.01 -5.80
CA TYR A 440 -4.89 5.22 -5.23
C TYR A 440 -4.81 6.32 -6.28
N GLY A 441 -5.64 7.37 -6.18
CA GLY A 441 -5.59 8.46 -7.15
C GLY A 441 -6.78 9.41 -7.14
N GLU A 442 -6.66 10.50 -7.91
CA GLU A 442 -7.81 11.37 -8.19
C GLU A 442 -8.83 10.63 -9.05
N ALA A 443 -10.09 10.60 -8.60
CA ALA A 443 -11.18 10.10 -9.42
C ALA A 443 -11.43 11.04 -10.61
N THR A 444 -11.37 10.52 -11.83
CA THR A 444 -11.54 11.31 -13.05
C THR A 444 -12.92 11.15 -13.69
N ALA A 445 -13.68 10.10 -13.32
CA ALA A 445 -15.02 9.89 -13.84
C ALA A 445 -15.96 11.06 -13.47
N PRO A 446 -16.63 11.72 -14.44
CA PRO A 446 -17.48 12.90 -14.19
C PRO A 446 -18.63 12.62 -13.21
N ASP A 447 -19.21 11.43 -13.29
CA ASP A 447 -20.35 11.01 -12.48
C ASP A 447 -19.95 10.35 -11.16
N PHE A 448 -18.67 10.35 -10.81
CA PHE A 448 -18.18 9.78 -9.56
C PHE A 448 -18.84 10.43 -8.34
N ARG A 449 -19.35 9.59 -7.44
CA ARG A 449 -19.94 9.94 -6.15
C ARG A 449 -19.35 9.00 -5.11
N VAL A 450 -18.55 9.55 -4.19
CA VAL A 450 -17.74 8.75 -3.26
C VAL A 450 -18.55 7.68 -2.53
N ARG A 451 -19.68 8.02 -1.91
CA ARG A 451 -20.44 7.07 -1.09
C ARG A 451 -21.13 6.03 -1.97
N ARG A 452 -21.87 6.47 -2.98
CA ARG A 452 -22.55 5.59 -3.94
C ARG A 452 -21.59 4.59 -4.57
N ASP A 453 -20.48 5.08 -5.10
CA ASP A 453 -19.58 4.26 -5.92
C ASP A 453 -18.67 3.39 -5.04
N MET A 454 -18.17 3.88 -3.91
CA MET A 454 -17.42 3.03 -2.97
C MET A 454 -18.29 1.94 -2.37
N ARG A 455 -19.54 2.23 -1.97
CA ARG A 455 -20.48 1.20 -1.48
C ARG A 455 -20.77 0.15 -2.55
N LYS A 456 -20.97 0.55 -3.81
CA LYS A 456 -21.17 -0.38 -4.93
C LYS A 456 -19.93 -1.23 -5.20
N LEU A 457 -18.75 -0.63 -5.21
CA LEU A 457 -17.47 -1.34 -5.34
C LEU A 457 -17.32 -2.39 -4.23
N GLN A 458 -17.63 -2.00 -2.98
CA GLN A 458 -17.56 -2.89 -1.82
C GLN A 458 -18.57 -4.03 -1.85
N ALA A 459 -19.75 -3.82 -2.44
CA ALA A 459 -20.73 -4.88 -2.67
C ALA A 459 -20.36 -5.81 -3.84
N LEU A 460 -19.50 -5.38 -4.77
CA LEU A 460 -19.11 -6.13 -5.96
C LEU A 460 -17.88 -7.01 -5.76
N MET A 461 -17.01 -6.66 -4.82
CA MET A 461 -15.75 -7.37 -4.59
C MET A 461 -15.99 -8.75 -3.96
N ASP A 462 -15.09 -9.70 -4.24
CA ASP A 462 -15.24 -11.09 -3.79
C ASP A 462 -14.99 -11.26 -2.29
N ALA A 463 -14.19 -10.36 -1.69
CA ALA A 463 -14.07 -10.24 -0.24
C ALA A 463 -13.90 -8.79 0.21
N PRO A 464 -14.90 -8.25 0.92
CA PRO A 464 -14.79 -6.96 1.59
C PRO A 464 -13.57 -6.91 2.52
N THR A 465 -12.78 -5.86 2.39
CA THR A 465 -11.67 -5.53 3.30
C THR A 465 -12.06 -4.35 4.18
N THR A 466 -11.48 -4.28 5.36
CA THR A 466 -11.68 -3.19 6.32
C THR A 466 -10.51 -2.21 6.34
N PHE A 467 -9.51 -2.37 5.46
CA PHE A 467 -8.34 -1.47 5.43
C PHE A 467 -8.71 -0.06 4.99
N GLY A 468 -9.47 0.07 3.89
CA GLY A 468 -10.09 1.31 3.45
C GLY A 468 -11.34 1.68 4.26
N ASN A 469 -11.88 2.89 4.08
CA ASN A 469 -13.13 3.25 4.75
C ASN A 469 -14.30 2.39 4.22
N VAL A 470 -15.17 1.96 5.14
CA VAL A 470 -16.30 1.09 4.82
C VAL A 470 -17.58 1.92 4.66
N TYR A 471 -18.15 1.90 3.46
CA TYR A 471 -19.35 2.63 3.06
C TYR A 471 -20.63 1.78 3.08
N LEU A 472 -20.53 0.54 3.54
CA LEU A 472 -21.65 -0.38 3.71
C LEU A 472 -22.60 0.09 4.82
N SER A 473 -23.91 -0.09 4.63
CA SER A 473 -24.88 0.08 5.72
C SER A 473 -24.61 -0.92 6.85
N PRO A 474 -25.15 -0.70 8.07
CA PRO A 474 -25.01 -1.68 9.15
C PRO A 474 -25.45 -3.09 8.76
N GLU A 475 -26.55 -3.22 8.01
CA GLU A 475 -27.06 -4.52 7.54
C GLU A 475 -26.15 -5.14 6.48
N GLU A 476 -25.63 -4.33 5.54
CA GLU A 476 -24.68 -4.80 4.53
C GLU A 476 -23.34 -5.19 5.14
N PHE A 477 -22.86 -4.45 6.13
CA PHE A 477 -21.65 -4.76 6.89
C PHE A 477 -21.80 -6.11 7.60
N GLU A 478 -22.94 -6.33 8.27
CA GLU A 478 -23.24 -7.62 8.90
C GLU A 478 -23.29 -8.77 7.88
N SER A 479 -23.85 -8.50 6.70
CA SER A 479 -23.92 -9.50 5.63
C SER A 479 -22.57 -9.76 4.96
N ALA A 480 -21.66 -8.78 4.98
CA ALA A 480 -20.33 -8.86 4.36
C ALA A 480 -19.31 -9.58 5.24
N PHE A 481 -19.48 -9.53 6.57
CA PHE A 481 -18.53 -10.05 7.55
C PHE A 481 -19.19 -10.98 8.58
N ASP A 482 -18.65 -12.18 8.78
CA ASP A 482 -19.08 -13.08 9.87
C ASP A 482 -18.49 -12.67 11.24
N LEU A 483 -19.19 -11.75 11.90
CA LEU A 483 -18.79 -11.22 13.21
C LEU A 483 -19.19 -12.11 14.40
N THR A 484 -19.69 -13.33 14.17
CA THR A 484 -20.28 -14.17 15.22
C THR A 484 -19.31 -14.46 16.35
N VAL A 485 -18.13 -15.01 16.01
CA VAL A 485 -17.08 -15.36 16.98
C VAL A 485 -16.51 -14.09 17.62
N TYR A 486 -16.22 -13.07 16.81
CA TYR A 486 -15.71 -11.79 17.26
C TYR A 486 -16.61 -11.14 18.32
N ARG A 487 -17.93 -11.03 18.07
CA ARG A 487 -18.88 -10.46 19.03
C ARG A 487 -19.02 -11.28 20.30
N ARG A 488 -18.98 -12.62 20.19
CA ARG A 488 -18.97 -13.49 21.36
C ARG A 488 -17.76 -13.20 22.24
N LEU A 489 -16.56 -13.16 21.65
CA LEU A 489 -15.32 -12.81 22.36
C LEU A 489 -15.36 -11.41 22.95
N ARG A 490 -15.95 -10.43 22.25
CA ARG A 490 -16.08 -9.07 22.81
C ARG A 490 -16.86 -9.07 24.12
N ARG A 491 -17.93 -9.86 24.22
CA ARG A 491 -18.72 -9.99 25.46
C ARG A 491 -17.95 -10.75 26.53
N GLU A 492 -17.45 -11.94 26.20
CA GLU A 492 -16.77 -12.84 27.14
C GLU A 492 -15.52 -12.20 27.74
N LEU A 493 -14.77 -11.43 26.95
CA LEU A 493 -13.53 -10.78 27.38
C LEU A 493 -13.77 -9.37 27.95
N GLY A 494 -15.00 -8.89 28.05
CA GLY A 494 -15.32 -7.52 28.49
C GLY A 494 -14.81 -6.43 27.54
N ALA A 495 -14.52 -6.78 26.29
CA ALA A 495 -14.00 -5.86 25.29
C ALA A 495 -15.05 -4.85 24.83
N GLU A 496 -16.35 -5.19 24.87
CA GLU A 496 -17.44 -4.26 24.57
C GLU A 496 -17.37 -3.01 25.44
N ASP A 497 -17.09 -3.16 26.73
CA ASP A 497 -16.95 -2.06 27.68
C ASP A 497 -15.61 -1.34 27.55
N ALA A 498 -14.55 -2.08 27.21
CA ALA A 498 -13.18 -1.61 27.26
C ALA A 498 -12.69 -0.92 26.01
N PHE A 499 -13.12 -1.34 24.83
CA PHE A 499 -12.57 -0.88 23.55
C PHE A 499 -13.71 -0.39 22.64
N PRO A 500 -13.44 0.55 21.71
CA PRO A 500 -14.39 0.89 20.66
C PRO A 500 -14.76 -0.36 19.85
N SER A 501 -15.94 -0.33 19.21
CA SER A 501 -16.33 -1.39 18.29
C SER A 501 -15.53 -1.32 16.98
N ILE A 502 -15.62 -2.35 16.14
CA ILE A 502 -14.95 -2.34 14.84
C ILE A 502 -15.63 -1.34 13.91
N GLU A 503 -16.95 -1.30 13.94
CA GLU A 503 -17.80 -0.40 13.17
C GLU A 503 -17.46 1.07 13.47
N THR A 504 -17.23 1.40 14.74
CA THR A 504 -16.79 2.74 15.18
C THR A 504 -15.47 3.17 14.52
N LYS A 505 -14.60 2.21 14.19
CA LYS A 505 -13.27 2.48 13.64
C LYS A 505 -13.28 2.53 12.12
N VAL A 506 -14.08 1.70 11.43
CA VAL A 506 -13.92 1.49 9.98
C VAL A 506 -15.10 1.99 9.15
N VAL A 507 -16.30 2.11 9.73
CA VAL A 507 -17.52 2.45 8.99
C VAL A 507 -17.72 3.97 8.94
N VAL A 508 -17.93 4.49 7.73
CA VAL A 508 -18.22 5.92 7.45
C VAL A 508 -19.62 6.13 6.85
N TYR A 509 -20.42 5.07 6.77
CA TYR A 509 -21.79 5.12 6.27
C TYR A 509 -22.67 6.06 7.10
N ASP A 510 -23.38 6.95 6.41
CA ASP A 510 -24.35 7.87 7.00
C ASP A 510 -25.42 8.21 5.94
N ALA A 511 -26.61 7.64 6.11
CA ALA A 511 -27.73 7.81 5.19
C ALA A 511 -28.30 9.25 5.14
N SER A 512 -27.97 10.08 6.12
CA SER A 512 -28.41 11.48 6.17
C SER A 512 -27.55 12.40 5.31
N LYS A 513 -26.33 11.98 4.98
CA LYS A 513 -25.39 12.79 4.20
C LYS A 513 -25.70 12.71 2.70
N PRO A 514 -25.62 13.83 1.97
CA PRO A 514 -25.89 13.84 0.53
C PRO A 514 -24.80 13.14 -0.27
N GLU A 515 -25.17 12.68 -1.47
CA GLU A 515 -24.23 12.17 -2.49
C GLU A 515 -23.52 13.35 -3.18
N LEU A 516 -22.32 13.65 -2.70
CA LEU A 516 -21.53 14.76 -3.22
C LEU A 516 -20.57 14.29 -4.34
N GLY A 517 -20.44 15.12 -5.37
CA GLY A 517 -19.49 14.91 -6.46
C GLY A 517 -18.03 15.02 -6.01
N ARG A 518 -17.14 14.57 -6.90
CA ARG A 518 -15.68 14.71 -6.74
C ARG A 518 -15.27 16.16 -6.47
N ILE A 519 -14.21 16.32 -5.70
CA ILE A 519 -13.53 17.59 -5.54
C ILE A 519 -12.24 17.53 -6.34
N PRO A 520 -12.10 18.31 -7.41
CA PRO A 520 -10.86 18.34 -8.17
C PRO A 520 -9.69 18.74 -7.27
N LEU A 521 -8.55 18.08 -7.46
CA LEU A 521 -7.37 18.28 -6.61
C LEU A 521 -6.90 19.74 -6.56
N TRP A 522 -7.04 20.49 -7.67
CA TRP A 522 -6.69 21.92 -7.73
C TRP A 522 -7.43 22.79 -6.71
N ARG A 523 -8.60 22.36 -6.23
CA ARG A 523 -9.36 23.11 -5.22
C ARG A 523 -8.63 23.16 -3.87
N LEU A 524 -7.90 22.11 -3.53
CA LEU A 524 -7.09 22.03 -2.31
C LEU A 524 -5.91 22.99 -2.35
N GLU A 525 -5.30 23.17 -3.52
CA GLU A 525 -4.24 24.15 -3.74
C GLU A 525 -4.78 25.57 -3.52
N ARG A 526 -5.99 25.86 -4.00
CA ARG A 526 -6.66 27.16 -3.79
C ARG A 526 -6.99 27.43 -2.32
N GLU A 527 -7.36 26.38 -1.58
CA GLU A 527 -7.71 26.47 -0.15
C GLU A 527 -6.48 26.37 0.78
N GLY A 528 -5.28 26.24 0.21
CA GLY A 528 -4.01 26.23 0.97
C GLY A 528 -3.72 24.92 1.71
N LEU A 529 -4.41 23.83 1.34
CA LEU A 529 -4.31 22.51 1.97
C LEU A 529 -3.28 21.59 1.32
N LEU A 530 -2.87 21.90 0.09
CA LEU A 530 -1.70 21.32 -0.54
C LEU A 530 -0.56 22.34 -0.57
N VAL A 531 0.67 21.85 -0.48
CA VAL A 531 1.86 22.67 -0.73
C VAL A 531 1.70 23.30 -2.11
N PRO A 532 1.95 24.61 -2.31
CA PRO A 532 1.92 25.23 -3.63
C PRO A 532 3.15 24.78 -4.46
N LEU A 533 3.22 23.48 -4.76
CA LEU A 533 4.24 22.85 -5.59
C LEU A 533 4.15 23.40 -7.01
N LYS A 534 2.94 23.64 -7.54
CA LYS A 534 2.76 24.29 -8.85
C LYS A 534 3.32 25.71 -8.92
N ARG A 535 3.20 26.54 -7.86
CA ARG A 535 3.75 27.91 -7.88
C ARG A 535 5.28 27.92 -7.74
N ALA A 536 5.83 27.00 -6.93
CA ALA A 536 7.27 26.84 -6.82
C ALA A 536 7.87 26.24 -8.10
N ALA A 537 7.29 25.17 -8.64
CA ALA A 537 7.69 24.56 -9.90
C ALA A 537 7.53 25.51 -11.08
N ALA A 538 6.43 26.27 -11.16
CA ALA A 538 6.25 27.32 -12.16
C ALA A 538 7.26 28.45 -11.97
N ALA A 539 7.53 28.91 -10.74
CA ALA A 539 8.54 29.93 -10.48
C ALA A 539 9.95 29.44 -10.84
N THR A 540 10.28 28.18 -10.58
CA THR A 540 11.57 27.58 -10.92
C THR A 540 11.69 27.28 -12.41
N ALA A 541 10.62 26.83 -13.07
CA ALA A 541 10.58 26.68 -14.52
C ALA A 541 10.67 28.05 -15.22
N VAL A 542 9.96 29.07 -14.73
CA VAL A 542 10.07 30.46 -15.21
C VAL A 542 11.48 31.00 -14.95
N ALA A 543 12.10 30.72 -13.81
CA ALA A 543 13.47 31.12 -13.52
C ALA A 543 14.49 30.38 -14.39
N ALA A 544 14.28 29.11 -14.69
CA ALA A 544 15.12 28.31 -15.60
C ALA A 544 14.98 28.81 -17.05
N VAL A 545 13.75 29.07 -17.50
CA VAL A 545 13.46 29.68 -18.82
C VAL A 545 14.07 31.08 -18.90
N ALA A 546 13.96 31.90 -17.85
CA ALA A 546 14.56 33.23 -17.78
C ALA A 546 16.10 33.16 -17.76
N GLY A 547 16.68 32.19 -17.05
CA GLY A 547 18.13 31.94 -17.01
C GLY A 547 18.67 31.49 -18.37
N ILE A 548 17.95 30.60 -19.06
CA ILE A 548 18.28 30.17 -20.43
C ILE A 548 18.13 31.35 -21.41
N ALA A 549 17.06 32.14 -21.29
CA ALA A 549 16.86 33.34 -22.11
C ALA A 549 17.97 34.39 -21.90
N LEU A 550 18.48 34.54 -20.67
CA LEU A 550 19.62 35.41 -20.36
C LEU A 550 20.95 34.86 -20.91
N LEU A 551 21.17 33.53 -20.88
CA LEU A 551 22.32 32.88 -21.51
C LEU A 551 22.32 33.06 -23.04
N VAL A 552 21.15 32.90 -23.68
CA VAL A 552 20.95 33.14 -25.12
C VAL A 552 21.07 34.63 -25.48
N ALA A 553 20.67 35.53 -24.59
CA ALA A 553 20.86 36.97 -24.78
C ALA A 553 22.32 37.42 -24.58
N GLY A 554 23.06 36.73 -23.70
CA GLY A 554 24.49 36.97 -23.43
C GLY A 554 25.43 36.39 -24.49
N SER A 555 25.01 35.37 -25.26
CA SER A 555 25.79 34.75 -26.32
C SER A 555 25.85 35.56 -27.64
N ARG A 556 25.68 36.89 -27.57
CA ARG A 556 25.72 37.80 -28.75
C ARG A 556 27.11 38.02 -29.35
N HIS A 557 28.14 37.32 -28.86
CA HIS A 557 29.46 37.28 -29.46
C HIS A 557 29.86 35.82 -29.72
N ASP A 558 29.33 35.24 -30.80
CA ASP A 558 30.11 34.52 -31.81
C ASP A 558 29.19 33.87 -32.86
N GLY A 559 29.44 34.24 -34.13
CA GLY A 559 28.52 34.10 -35.26
C GLY A 559 28.38 32.70 -35.87
N GLY A 560 28.18 31.66 -35.06
CA GLY A 560 27.98 30.29 -35.55
C GLY A 560 26.83 29.49 -34.92
N VAL A 561 26.31 29.91 -33.76
CA VAL A 561 25.39 29.10 -32.93
C VAL A 561 23.92 29.57 -33.02
N THR A 562 23.56 30.33 -34.05
CA THR A 562 22.30 31.09 -34.09
C THR A 562 21.07 30.32 -34.54
N GLY A 563 21.22 29.19 -35.25
CA GLY A 563 20.09 28.34 -35.69
C GLY A 563 19.56 27.46 -34.56
N VAL A 564 20.43 26.64 -33.98
CA VAL A 564 20.07 25.69 -32.91
C VAL A 564 19.56 26.39 -31.66
N LEU A 565 20.17 27.51 -31.25
CA LEU A 565 19.70 28.28 -30.10
C LEU A 565 18.37 28.98 -30.36
N ARG A 566 18.04 29.30 -31.62
CA ARG A 566 16.75 29.90 -32.00
C ARG A 566 15.66 28.84 -32.00
N ASP A 567 15.92 27.65 -32.53
CA ASP A 567 14.99 26.51 -32.47
C ASP A 567 14.76 26.04 -31.02
N CYS A 568 15.80 26.01 -30.19
CA CYS A 568 15.67 25.75 -28.76
C CYS A 568 14.89 26.86 -28.03
N ALA A 569 15.09 28.13 -28.38
CA ALA A 569 14.36 29.25 -27.79
C ALA A 569 12.88 29.24 -28.19
N ASP A 570 12.56 28.88 -29.43
CA ASP A 570 11.17 28.80 -29.91
C ASP A 570 10.47 27.56 -29.32
N GLY A 571 11.16 26.42 -29.18
CA GLY A 571 10.67 25.26 -28.43
C GLY A 571 10.43 25.55 -26.95
N LEU A 572 11.33 26.29 -26.29
CA LEU A 572 11.17 26.72 -24.89
C LEU A 572 10.07 27.75 -24.70
N ARG A 573 9.84 28.65 -25.67
CA ARG A 573 8.69 29.56 -25.65
C ARG A 573 7.36 28.82 -25.82
N ALA A 574 7.32 27.80 -26.68
CA ALA A 574 6.16 26.94 -26.82
C ALA A 574 5.89 26.18 -25.51
N ALA A 575 6.92 25.59 -24.90
CA ALA A 575 6.81 24.93 -23.59
C ALA A 575 6.40 25.90 -22.47
N ALA A 576 6.97 27.12 -22.42
CA ALA A 576 6.61 28.14 -21.45
C ALA A 576 5.18 28.66 -21.67
N GLY A 577 4.72 28.77 -22.92
CA GLY A 577 3.34 29.12 -23.27
C GLY A 577 2.35 28.03 -22.84
N SER A 578 2.67 26.76 -23.06
CA SER A 578 1.89 25.62 -22.58
C SER A 578 1.87 25.54 -21.04
N VAL A 579 3.00 25.76 -20.37
CA VAL A 579 3.09 25.84 -18.91
C VAL A 579 2.29 27.04 -18.38
N TRP A 580 2.37 28.21 -19.02
CA TRP A 580 1.61 29.39 -18.61
C TRP A 580 0.09 29.23 -18.82
N ALA A 581 -0.35 28.65 -19.94
CA ALA A 581 -1.77 28.33 -20.18
C ALA A 581 -2.28 27.30 -19.16
N ALA A 582 -1.46 26.29 -18.84
CA ALA A 582 -1.77 25.28 -17.81
C ALA A 582 -1.81 25.88 -16.39
N VAL A 583 -0.96 26.87 -16.09
CA VAL A 583 -0.89 27.53 -14.76
C VAL A 583 -1.99 28.58 -14.57
N SER A 584 -2.45 29.24 -15.64
CA SER A 584 -3.44 30.32 -15.57
C SER A 584 -4.90 29.86 -15.75
N GLY A 585 -5.13 28.60 -16.17
CA GLY A 585 -6.47 28.07 -16.39
C GLY A 585 -7.22 28.71 -17.57
N VAL A 586 -6.52 29.47 -18.41
CA VAL A 586 -7.10 30.10 -19.61
C VAL A 586 -6.93 29.11 -20.77
N ALA A 587 -8.03 28.50 -21.20
CA ALA A 587 -8.05 27.77 -22.47
C ALA A 587 -7.68 28.75 -23.59
N ALA A 588 -6.66 28.42 -24.38
CA ALA A 588 -6.38 29.17 -25.60
C ALA A 588 -7.53 28.94 -26.59
N GLU A 589 -8.34 29.97 -26.83
CA GLU A 589 -9.28 29.96 -27.96
C GLU A 589 -8.47 29.78 -29.25
N ALA A 590 -8.83 28.77 -30.04
CA ALA A 590 -8.25 28.54 -31.35
C ALA A 590 -8.62 29.68 -32.29
N PRO A 591 -7.67 30.31 -33.01
CA PRO A 591 -8.00 31.35 -33.97
C PRO A 591 -8.53 30.70 -35.25
N GLY A 592 -9.85 30.80 -35.49
CA GLY A 592 -10.44 30.44 -36.78
C GLY A 592 -11.91 30.05 -36.74
N ALA A 593 -12.79 31.01 -36.49
CA ALA A 593 -14.17 30.93 -36.93
C ALA A 593 -14.61 32.33 -37.38
N GLU A 594 -14.81 32.46 -38.70
CA GLU A 594 -15.35 33.67 -39.32
C GLU A 594 -16.73 34.01 -38.71
N SER A 595 -16.92 35.29 -38.41
CA SER A 595 -18.19 35.87 -38.00
C SER A 595 -19.25 35.69 -39.11
N PRO A 596 -20.47 35.21 -38.81
CA PRO A 596 -21.56 35.26 -39.77
C PRO A 596 -22.06 36.70 -39.86
N SER A 597 -22.02 37.23 -41.09
CA SER A 597 -22.60 38.51 -41.47
C SER A 597 -24.09 38.56 -41.15
N SER A 598 -24.52 39.70 -40.62
CA SER A 598 -25.90 40.11 -40.40
C SER A 598 -26.75 40.08 -41.68
N SER A 599 -27.85 39.33 -41.65
CA SER A 599 -29.17 39.69 -42.19
C SER A 599 -30.21 38.69 -41.73
#